data_AF-A0A960H5S9-F1
#
_entry.id   AF-A0A960H5S9-F1
#
_cell.length_a   1.000
_cell.length_b   1.000
_cell.length_c   1.000
_cell.angle_alpha   90.00
_cell.angle_beta   90.00
_cell.angle_gamma   90.00
#
_symmetry.space_group_name_H-M   'P 1'
#
loop_
_entity.id
_entity.type
_entity.pdbx_description
1 polymer ?
#
loop_
_entity_poly.entity_id
_entity_poly.type
_entity_poly.pdbx_seq_one_letter_code
_entity_poly.pdbx_strand_id
1 'polypeptide(L)' 'MDSIDPAATAWLLASTALVLLMTPGLAIFYGGMVRTTGVLNMIMMSFIAIPL' A
#
# COMPACT_ATOMS: atom_id res chain seq x y z
N MET A 1 23.08 -9.07 -23.51
CA MET A 1 22.78 -8.75 -22.10
C MET A 1 22.16 -7.37 -22.13
N ASP A 2 20.84 -7.31 -22.08
CA ASP A 2 20.11 -6.05 -22.08
C ASP A 2 20.52 -5.25 -20.83
N SER A 3 21.12 -4.09 -21.05
CA SER A 3 21.49 -3.17 -19.99
C SER A 3 20.24 -2.76 -19.24
N ILE A 4 20.26 -2.83 -17.91
CA ILE A 4 19.17 -2.32 -17.07
C ILE A 4 19.05 -0.82 -17.34
N ASP A 5 17.88 -0.40 -17.84
CA ASP A 5 17.55 1.01 -18.00
C ASP A 5 17.25 1.63 -16.61
N PRO A 6 18.08 2.58 -16.13
CA PRO A 6 17.88 3.20 -14.83
C PRO A 6 16.59 4.02 -14.75
N ALA A 7 16.16 4.65 -15.85
CA ALA A 7 14.95 5.47 -15.88
C ALA A 7 13.70 4.59 -15.80
N ALA A 8 13.67 3.49 -16.55
CA ALA A 8 12.60 2.51 -16.47
C ALA A 8 12.52 1.86 -15.08
N THR A 9 13.67 1.54 -14.48
CA THR A 9 13.75 0.98 -13.12
C THR A 9 13.24 1.97 -12.07
N ALA A 10 13.65 3.24 -12.16
CA ALA A 10 13.19 4.29 -11.25
C ALA A 10 11.67 4.50 -11.36
N TRP A 11 11.11 4.49 -12.58
CA TRP A 11 9.68 4.60 -12.80
C TRP A 11 8.90 3.41 -12.25
N LEU A 12 9.40 2.19 -12.43
CA LEU A 12 8.82 0.99 -11.84
C LEU A 12 8.82 1.08 -10.31
N LEU A 13 9.95 1.41 -9.69
CA LEU A 13 10.05 1.52 -8.22
C LEU A 13 9.10 2.59 -7.67
N ALA A 14 9.02 3.75 -8.32
CA ALA A 14 8.07 4.81 -7.94
C ALA A 14 6.61 4.33 -8.06
N SER A 15 6.27 3.65 -9.16
CA SER A 15 4.93 3.10 -9.38
C SER A 15 4.57 2.05 -8.32
N THR A 16 5.51 1.14 -7.99
CA THR A 16 5.31 0.12 -6.96
C THR A 16 5.10 0.74 -5.58
N ALA A 17 5.83 1.82 -5.25
CA ALA A 17 5.63 2.56 -4.00
C ALA A 17 4.23 3.20 -3.93
N LEU A 18 3.72 3.75 -5.04
CA LEU A 18 2.35 4.30 -5.11
C LEU A 18 1.29 3.21 -4.92
N VAL A 19 1.50 2.01 -5.48
CA VAL A 19 0.59 0.87 -5.28
C VAL A 19 0.61 0.38 -3.83
N LEU A 20 1.79 0.30 -3.20
CA LEU A 20 1.93 -0.07 -1.79
C LEU A 20 1.17 0.89 -0.86
N LEU A 21 1.07 2.17 -1.22
CA LEU A 21 0.28 3.15 -0.47
C LEU A 21 -1.24 2.90 -0.52
N MET A 22 -1.74 2.14 -1.51
CA MET A 22 -3.18 1.85 -1.59
C MET A 22 -3.66 0.95 -0.45
N THR A 23 -2.85 0.00 0.03
CA THR A 23 -3.21 -0.93 1.10
C THR A 23 -3.56 -0.21 2.42
N PRO A 24 -2.74 0.71 2.97
CA PRO A 24 -3.18 1.55 4.08
C PRO A 24 -4.23 2.59 3.67
N GLY A 25 -4.28 3.00 2.40
CA GLY A 25 -5.35 3.87 1.88
C GLY A 25 -6.76 3.27 2.07
N LEU A 26 -6.90 1.95 1.85
CA LEU A 26 -8.14 1.22 2.14
C LEU A 26 -8.46 1.26 3.64
N ALA A 27 -7.46 1.17 4.52
CA ALA A 27 -7.67 1.25 5.97
C ALA A 27 -8.26 2.59 6.41
N ILE A 28 -7.81 3.69 5.80
CA ILE A 28 -8.32 5.03 6.10
C ILE A 28 -9.74 5.19 5.55
N PHE A 29 -9.96 4.75 4.31
CA PHE A 29 -11.27 4.85 3.65
C PHE A 29 -12.34 3.97 4.33
N TYR A 30 -12.06 2.68 4.50
CA TYR A 30 -12.96 1.74 5.17
C TYR A 30 -12.98 1.91 6.69
N GLY A 31 -11.90 2.43 7.29
CA GLY A 31 -11.84 2.86 8.68
C GLY A 31 -12.89 3.92 9.03
N GLY A 32 -13.16 4.86 8.12
CA GLY A 32 -14.21 5.86 8.29
C GLY A 32 -15.64 5.33 8.19
N MET A 33 -15.83 4.12 7.63
CA MET A 33 -17.13 3.46 7.48
C MET A 33 -17.41 2.43 8.59
N VAL A 34 -16.43 2.11 9.44
CA VAL A 34 -16.60 1.22 10.59
C VAL A 34 -16.81 2.04 11.87
N ARG A 35 -17.51 1.44 12.84
CA ARG A 35 -17.63 1.95 14.22
C ARG A 35 -16.25 2.24 14.79
N THR A 36 -16.13 3.31 15.59
CA THR A 36 -14.88 3.77 16.20
C THR A 36 -14.11 2.69 16.97
N THR A 37 -14.81 1.73 17.57
CA THR A 37 -14.20 0.58 18.25
C THR A 37 -13.49 -0.41 17.32
N GLY A 38 -13.81 -0.42 16.03
CA GLY A 38 -13.26 -1.33 15.02
C GLY A 38 -12.17 -0.73 14.13
N VAL A 39 -11.90 0.57 14.25
CA VAL A 39 -10.94 1.28 13.38
C VAL A 39 -9.52 0.73 13.54
N LEU A 40 -9.09 0.50 14.78
CA LEU A 40 -7.76 -0.06 15.06
C LEU A 40 -7.56 -1.43 14.41
N ASN A 41 -8.59 -2.29 14.48
CA ASN A 41 -8.56 -3.61 13.86
C ASN A 41 -8.49 -3.53 12.33
N MET A 42 -9.21 -2.58 11.71
CA MET A 42 -9.17 -2.33 10.27
C MET A 42 -7.78 -1.87 9.80
N ILE A 43 -7.13 -1.01 10.58
CA ILE A 43 -5.77 -0.55 10.33
C ILE A 43 -4.78 -1.73 10.43
N MET A 44 -4.86 -2.54 11.48
CA MET A 44 -3.97 -3.71 11.64
C MET A 44 -4.12 -4.74 10.52
N MET A 45 -5.36 -5.06 10.11
CA MET A 45 -5.60 -5.97 8.97
C MET A 45 -4.94 -5.46 7.68
N SER A 46 -4.92 -4.15 7.46
CA SER A 46 -4.34 -3.55 6.26
C SER A 46 -2.81 -3.61 6.25
N PHE A 47 -2.15 -3.47 7.40
CA PHE A 47 -0.69 -3.64 7.50
C PHE A 47 -0.26 -5.10 7.40
N ILE A 48 -1.03 -6.05 7.95
CA ILE A 48 -0.75 -7.49 7.83
C ILE A 48 -0.96 -8.01 6.40
N ALA A 49 -1.83 -7.37 5.62
CA ALA A 49 -2.10 -7.74 4.23
C ALA A 49 -0.97 -7.37 3.25
N ILE A 50 0.04 -6.58 3.66
CA ILE A 50 1.23 -6.32 2.85
C ILE A 50 2.16 -7.55 2.99
N PRO A 51 2.33 -8.39 1.96
CA PRO A 51 3.35 -9.43 1.99
C PRO A 51 4.72 -8.76 2.04
N LEU A 52 5.51 -9.10 3.06
CA LEU A 52 6.94 -8.80 3.15
C LEU A 52 7.73 -9.64 2.14
#